data_AF-D5MLI3-F1
#
_entry.id   AF-D5MLI3-F1
#
_cell.length_a   1.000
_cell.length_b   1.000
_cell.length_c   1.000
_cell.angle_alpha   90.00
_cell.angle_beta   90.00
_cell.angle_gamma   90.00
#
_symmetry.space_group_name_H-M   'P 1'
#
loop_
_entity.id
_entity.type
_entity.pdbx_description
1 polymer ?
#
loop_
_entity_poly.entity_id
_entity_poly.type
_entity_poly.pdbx_seq_one_letter_code
_entity_poly.pdbx_strand_id
1 'polypeptide(L)'
;MALTMEHKYGQTERIWVMDRGMVSEENLACLRQRGARYLVGTPKSMLRKFDHELLAHDWAEVQPGVEVKTCASPDGGADIFVLCRSDGRKAKEAAILDRFLARLEAELHTLKAQAEQGRLRDRQKAERRIRRLLERNSRAASLFTVTVTETA
;
A
#
# COMPACT_ATOMS: atom_id res chain seq x y z
N MET A 1 -10.87 8.16 23.64
CA MET A 1 -9.46 8.62 23.56
C MET A 1 -9.35 10.14 23.54
N ALA A 2 -10.03 10.84 22.62
CA ALA A 2 -10.01 12.31 22.57
C ALA A 2 -10.47 12.97 23.88
N LEU A 3 -11.60 12.52 24.45
CA LEU A 3 -12.14 13.03 25.72
C LEU A 3 -11.15 12.93 26.89
N THR A 4 -10.44 11.81 27.00
CA THR A 4 -9.45 11.59 28.06
C THR A 4 -8.26 12.53 27.93
N MET A 5 -7.83 12.80 26.70
CA MET A 5 -6.70 13.69 26.42
C MET A 5 -7.09 15.16 26.61
N GLU A 6 -8.31 15.54 26.30
CA GLU A 6 -8.81 16.90 26.55
C GLU A 6 -9.05 17.18 28.02
N HIS A 7 -9.55 16.19 28.77
CA HIS A 7 -9.64 16.31 30.22
C HIS A 7 -8.24 16.50 30.85
N LYS A 8 -7.22 15.82 30.31
CA LYS A 8 -5.85 15.92 30.82
C LYS A 8 -5.13 17.21 30.41
N TYR A 9 -5.47 17.77 29.25
CA TYR A 9 -4.62 18.79 28.64
C TYR A 9 -5.36 20.03 28.09
N GLY A 10 -6.68 20.12 28.22
CA GLY A 10 -7.49 21.24 27.72
C GLY A 10 -7.83 21.18 26.23
N GLN A 11 -8.75 22.03 25.78
CA GLN A 11 -9.35 22.00 24.43
C GLN A 11 -8.74 22.99 23.41
N THR A 12 -7.96 23.99 23.83
CA THR A 12 -7.70 25.16 22.97
C THR A 12 -6.66 24.90 21.87
N GLU A 13 -7.07 25.13 20.61
CA GLU A 13 -6.26 25.21 19.37
C GLU A 13 -5.36 24.02 18.99
N ARG A 14 -5.78 22.80 19.29
CA ARG A 14 -4.98 21.61 18.94
C ARG A 14 -5.34 21.04 17.58
N ILE A 15 -4.33 20.53 16.88
CA ILE A 15 -4.49 19.66 15.71
C ILE A 15 -4.17 18.23 16.15
N TRP A 16 -5.15 17.34 16.02
CA TRP A 16 -5.00 15.93 16.34
C TRP A 16 -4.33 15.21 15.17
N VAL A 17 -3.10 14.75 15.36
CA VAL A 17 -2.39 13.95 14.34
C VAL A 17 -2.46 12.49 14.74
N MET A 18 -3.10 11.67 13.91
CA MET A 18 -3.39 10.26 14.22
C MET A 18 -2.95 9.35 13.07
N ASP A 19 -2.28 8.24 13.40
CA ASP A 19 -1.99 7.20 12.42
C ASP A 19 -3.25 6.38 12.13
N ARG A 20 -3.31 5.81 10.92
CA ARG A 20 -4.44 5.05 10.37
C ARG A 20 -4.97 3.93 11.27
N GLY A 21 -4.09 3.34 12.10
CA GLY A 21 -4.44 2.23 12.99
C GLY A 21 -5.03 2.65 14.33
N MET A 22 -5.01 3.94 14.65
CA MET A 22 -5.49 4.49 15.93
C MET A 22 -6.86 5.15 15.80
N VAL A 23 -7.49 5.07 14.63
CA VAL A 23 -8.67 5.85 14.28
C VAL A 23 -9.85 4.93 14.01
N SER A 24 -10.96 5.20 14.70
CA SER A 24 -12.28 4.65 14.37
C SER A 24 -13.17 5.76 13.84
N GLU A 25 -14.17 5.42 13.03
CA GLU A 25 -15.14 6.39 12.51
C GLU A 25 -15.90 7.08 13.64
N GLU A 26 -16.21 6.35 14.73
CA GLU A 26 -16.81 6.90 15.93
C GLU A 26 -15.94 8.00 16.57
N ASN A 27 -14.62 7.81 16.62
CA ASN A 27 -13.69 8.82 17.14
C ASN A 27 -13.63 10.04 16.20
N LEU A 28 -13.62 9.84 14.88
CA LEU A 28 -13.64 10.95 13.91
C LEU A 28 -14.94 11.73 13.99
N ALA A 29 -16.09 11.05 14.07
CA ALA A 29 -17.38 11.70 14.25
C ALA A 29 -17.43 12.57 15.52
N CYS A 30 -16.87 12.07 16.63
CA CYS A 30 -16.72 12.86 17.86
C CYS A 30 -15.83 14.10 17.66
N LEU A 31 -14.71 13.98 16.93
CA LEU A 31 -13.85 15.13 16.62
C LEU A 31 -14.57 16.16 15.73
N ARG A 32 -15.29 15.71 14.69
CA ARG A 32 -16.08 16.56 13.78
C ARG A 32 -17.18 17.31 14.52
N GLN A 33 -17.99 16.63 15.34
CA GLN A 33 -19.07 17.24 16.13
C GLN A 33 -18.58 18.35 17.04
N ARG A 34 -17.33 18.26 17.49
CA ARG A 34 -16.73 19.20 18.44
C ARG A 34 -15.92 20.30 17.76
N GLY A 35 -15.91 20.34 16.42
CA GLY A 35 -15.16 21.33 15.65
C GLY A 35 -13.64 21.20 15.81
N ALA A 36 -13.14 20.02 16.21
CA ALA A 36 -11.71 19.80 16.39
C ALA A 36 -11.00 19.67 15.04
N ARG A 37 -9.79 20.21 14.93
CA ARG A 37 -8.93 20.06 13.74
C ARG A 37 -8.12 18.77 13.85
N TYR A 38 -8.07 17.97 12.78
CA TYR A 38 -7.29 16.73 12.78
C TYR A 38 -6.62 16.45 11.43
N LEU A 39 -5.57 15.64 11.49
CA LEU A 39 -4.87 15.05 10.36
C LEU A 39 -4.77 13.54 10.61
N VAL A 40 -5.33 12.76 9.72
CA VAL A 40 -5.38 11.30 9.86
C VAL A 40 -4.74 10.62 8.66
N GLY A 41 -3.88 9.64 8.94
CA GLY A 41 -3.40 8.73 7.90
C GLY A 41 -4.53 7.81 7.41
N THR A 42 -4.70 7.68 6.10
CA THR A 42 -5.72 6.77 5.53
C THR A 42 -5.11 5.43 5.12
N PRO A 43 -5.90 4.34 5.07
CA PRO A 43 -5.45 3.07 4.52
C PRO A 43 -5.05 3.20 3.04
N LYS A 44 -3.99 2.49 2.61
CA LYS A 44 -3.53 2.51 1.21
C LYS A 44 -4.62 2.08 0.22
N SER A 45 -5.54 1.21 0.64
CA SER A 45 -6.68 0.77 -0.19
C SER A 45 -7.57 1.93 -0.65
N MET A 46 -7.62 3.01 0.12
CA MET A 46 -8.41 4.19 -0.20
C MET A 46 -7.85 4.98 -1.39
N LEU A 47 -6.56 4.83 -1.72
CA LEU A 47 -5.97 5.47 -2.91
C LEU A 47 -6.72 5.09 -4.21
N ARG A 48 -7.33 3.90 -4.27
CA ARG A 48 -8.15 3.46 -5.41
C ARG A 48 -9.37 4.34 -5.66
N LYS A 49 -9.87 5.05 -4.64
CA LYS A 49 -10.96 6.02 -4.79
C LYS A 49 -10.51 7.34 -5.44
N PHE A 50 -9.20 7.54 -5.56
CA PHE A 50 -8.59 8.77 -6.06
C PHE A 50 -7.75 8.54 -7.32
N ASP A 51 -8.03 7.47 -8.08
CA ASP A 51 -7.21 7.10 -9.25
C ASP A 51 -7.12 8.25 -10.27
N HIS A 52 -8.23 8.96 -10.50
CA HIS A 52 -8.26 10.12 -11.39
C HIS A 52 -7.40 11.28 -10.85
N GLU A 53 -7.54 11.61 -9.56
CA GLU A 53 -6.79 12.68 -8.91
C GLU A 53 -5.29 12.38 -8.86
N LEU A 54 -4.92 11.11 -8.72
CA LEU A 54 -3.54 10.63 -8.71
C LEU A 54 -2.84 10.75 -10.07
N LEU A 55 -3.60 10.62 -11.16
CA LEU A 55 -3.11 10.73 -12.55
C LEU A 55 -3.05 12.19 -13.05
N ALA A 56 -3.71 13.11 -12.36
CA ALA A 56 -3.67 14.52 -12.70
C ALA A 56 -2.28 15.13 -12.44
N HIS A 57 -2.02 16.28 -13.08
CA HIS A 57 -0.71 16.94 -13.10
C HIS A 57 -0.62 18.17 -12.18
N ASP A 58 -1.70 18.50 -11.48
CA ASP A 58 -1.89 19.66 -10.60
C ASP A 58 -1.28 19.47 -9.19
N TRP A 59 -0.06 18.97 -9.14
CA TRP A 59 0.66 18.74 -7.89
C TRP A 59 1.47 19.97 -7.47
N ALA A 60 1.51 20.25 -6.17
CA ALA A 60 2.34 21.30 -5.59
C ALA A 60 3.49 20.69 -4.78
N GLU A 61 4.73 21.09 -5.08
CA GLU A 61 5.89 20.72 -4.27
C GLU A 61 5.89 21.53 -2.97
N VAL A 62 5.94 20.84 -1.82
CA VAL A 62 5.95 21.48 -0.49
C VAL A 62 7.30 21.42 0.20
N GLN A 63 8.14 20.48 -0.22
CA GLN A 63 9.55 20.36 0.14
C GLN A 63 10.23 19.52 -0.95
N PRO A 64 11.57 19.61 -1.10
CA PRO A 64 12.30 18.87 -2.14
C PRO A 64 11.93 17.39 -2.21
N GLY A 65 11.38 16.96 -3.35
CA GLY A 65 11.00 15.56 -3.60
C GLY A 65 9.74 15.08 -2.88
N VAL A 66 8.93 16.00 -2.32
CA VAL A 66 7.59 15.73 -1.80
C VAL A 66 6.58 16.70 -2.36
N GLU A 67 5.56 16.14 -3.00
CA GLU A 67 4.50 16.88 -3.65
C GLU A 67 3.16 16.44 -3.05
N VAL A 68 2.26 17.41 -2.92
CA VAL A 68 0.93 17.21 -2.36
C VAL A 68 -0.14 17.74 -3.30
N LYS A 69 -1.33 17.17 -3.15
CA LYS A 69 -2.55 17.62 -3.80
C LYS A 69 -3.71 17.49 -2.82
N THR A 70 -4.53 18.53 -2.72
CA THR A 70 -5.76 18.49 -1.94
C THR A 70 -6.93 18.06 -2.83
N CYS A 71 -7.77 17.15 -2.34
CA CYS A 71 -9.00 16.74 -3.01
C CYS A 71 -10.17 16.68 -2.02
N ALA A 72 -11.38 16.82 -2.56
CA ALA A 72 -12.59 16.61 -1.77
C ALA A 72 -12.74 15.13 -1.40
N SER A 73 -13.55 14.86 -0.38
CA SER A 73 -13.91 13.50 -0.02
C SER A 73 -14.57 12.77 -1.18
N PRO A 74 -14.14 11.53 -1.50
CA PRO A 74 -14.70 10.75 -2.61
C PRO A 74 -16.14 10.31 -2.31
N ASP A 75 -16.52 10.27 -1.03
CA ASP A 75 -17.84 9.91 -0.56
C ASP A 75 -18.70 11.15 -0.21
N GLY A 76 -18.26 12.36 -0.59
CA GLY A 76 -19.00 13.61 -0.37
C GLY A 76 -18.97 14.14 1.07
N GLY A 77 -18.10 13.59 1.93
CA GLY A 77 -17.88 14.08 3.29
C GLY A 77 -17.22 15.47 3.33
N ALA A 78 -17.31 16.12 4.49
CA ALA A 78 -16.74 17.45 4.72
C ALA A 78 -15.20 17.47 4.83
N ASP A 79 -14.58 16.29 4.94
CA ASP A 79 -13.13 16.17 5.10
C ASP A 79 -12.40 16.46 3.79
N ILE A 80 -11.31 17.21 3.90
CA ILE A 80 -10.37 17.43 2.80
C ILE A 80 -9.29 16.35 2.87
N PHE A 81 -9.06 15.69 1.74
CA PHE A 81 -8.00 14.70 1.61
C PHE A 81 -6.75 15.35 1.06
N VAL A 82 -5.60 14.96 1.60
CA VAL A 82 -4.29 15.37 1.12
C VAL A 82 -3.59 14.15 0.55
N LEU A 83 -3.51 14.09 -0.77
CA LEU A 83 -2.70 13.10 -1.47
C LEU A 83 -1.25 13.53 -1.42
N CYS A 84 -0.35 12.59 -1.15
CA CYS A 84 1.08 12.84 -1.04
C CYS A 84 1.85 11.87 -1.95
N ARG A 85 2.78 12.40 -2.74
CA ARG A 85 3.80 11.60 -3.44
C ARG A 85 5.18 12.06 -3.02
N SER A 86 6.07 11.09 -2.79
CA SER A 86 7.42 11.35 -2.31
C SER A 86 8.40 10.44 -3.04
N ASP A 87 9.50 11.00 -3.50
CA ASP A 87 10.54 10.23 -4.18
C ASP A 87 11.20 9.21 -3.24
N GLY A 88 11.41 9.57 -1.98
CA GLY A 88 11.87 8.64 -0.96
C GLY A 88 10.90 7.48 -0.75
N ARG A 89 9.58 7.74 -0.79
CA ARG A 89 8.58 6.66 -0.71
C ARG A 89 8.55 5.80 -1.97
N LYS A 90 8.65 6.40 -3.16
CA LYS A 90 8.74 5.68 -4.43
C LYS A 90 9.95 4.75 -4.45
N ALA A 91 11.13 5.26 -4.14
CA ALA A 91 12.37 4.49 -4.09
C ALA A 91 12.30 3.34 -3.08
N LYS A 92 11.73 3.57 -1.89
CA LYS A 92 11.52 2.52 -0.90
C LYS A 92 10.60 1.41 -1.41
N GLU A 93 9.47 1.75 -2.02
CA GLU A 93 8.53 0.75 -2.55
C GLU A 93 9.14 -0.02 -3.73
N ALA A 94 9.90 0.65 -4.60
CA ALA A 94 10.64 0.04 -5.70
C ALA A 94 11.69 -0.96 -5.19
N ALA A 95 12.56 -0.55 -4.27
CA ALA A 95 13.59 -1.42 -3.70
C ALA A 95 12.99 -2.66 -3.00
N ILE A 96 11.83 -2.51 -2.34
CA ILE A 96 11.13 -3.65 -1.77
C ILE A 96 10.63 -4.56 -2.90
N LEU A 97 9.96 -4.03 -3.92
CA LEU A 97 9.47 -4.81 -5.05
C LEU A 97 10.62 -5.56 -5.76
N ASP A 98 11.73 -4.90 -6.04
CA ASP A 98 12.91 -5.47 -6.68
C ASP A 98 13.47 -6.65 -5.89
N ARG A 99 13.50 -6.55 -4.56
CA ARG A 99 13.90 -7.67 -3.70
C ARG A 99 12.96 -8.88 -3.84
N PHE A 100 11.65 -8.65 -3.98
CA PHE A 100 10.69 -9.73 -4.20
C PHE A 100 10.80 -10.31 -5.61
N LEU A 101 11.03 -9.47 -6.62
CA LEU A 101 11.26 -9.89 -8.02
C LEU A 101 12.50 -10.80 -8.10
N ALA A 102 13.65 -10.33 -7.62
CA ALA A 102 14.91 -11.08 -7.67
C ALA A 102 14.82 -12.42 -6.94
N ARG A 103 14.14 -12.46 -5.78
CA ARG A 103 13.91 -13.71 -5.04
C ARG A 103 13.05 -14.69 -5.84
N LEU A 104 11.92 -14.22 -6.37
CA LEU A 104 11.00 -15.08 -7.13
C LEU A 104 11.66 -15.61 -8.41
N GLU A 105 12.39 -14.75 -9.13
CA GLU A 105 13.15 -15.13 -10.32
C GLU A 105 14.18 -16.22 -10.02
N ALA A 106 14.99 -16.05 -8.97
CA ALA A 106 15.98 -17.07 -8.56
C ALA A 106 15.33 -18.41 -8.17
N GLU A 107 14.21 -18.39 -7.45
CA GLU A 107 13.47 -19.59 -7.06
C GLU A 107 12.86 -20.29 -8.29
N LEU A 108 12.32 -19.54 -9.26
CA LEU A 108 11.79 -20.06 -10.51
C LEU A 108 12.89 -20.66 -11.39
N HIS A 109 14.06 -20.02 -11.51
CA HIS A 109 15.21 -20.59 -12.20
C HIS A 109 15.68 -21.90 -11.58
N THR A 110 15.66 -21.99 -10.25
CA THR A 110 15.98 -23.24 -9.54
C THR A 110 14.98 -24.35 -9.86
N LEU A 111 13.68 -24.04 -9.91
CA LEU A 111 12.66 -25.02 -10.31
C LEU A 111 12.80 -25.45 -11.77
N LYS A 112 13.10 -24.50 -12.68
CA LYS A 112 13.36 -24.78 -14.09
C LYS A 112 14.52 -25.77 -14.23
N ALA A 113 15.66 -25.51 -13.58
CA ALA A 113 16.82 -26.40 -13.61
C ALA A 113 16.49 -27.81 -13.03
N GLN A 114 15.67 -27.91 -11.99
CA GLN A 114 15.23 -29.20 -11.45
C GLN A 114 14.34 -29.98 -12.44
N ALA A 115 13.48 -29.28 -13.19
CA ALA A 115 12.67 -29.89 -14.23
C ALA A 115 13.54 -30.40 -15.40
N GLU A 116 14.49 -29.58 -15.86
CA GLU A 116 15.45 -29.94 -16.93
C GLU A 116 16.33 -31.14 -16.54
N GLN A 117 16.72 -31.26 -15.28
CA GLN A 117 17.46 -32.41 -14.75
C GLN A 117 16.58 -33.65 -14.53
N GLY A 118 15.28 -33.59 -14.84
CA GLY A 118 14.33 -34.68 -14.66
C GLY A 118 14.02 -35.02 -13.19
N ARG A 119 14.34 -34.12 -12.24
CA ARG A 119 14.03 -34.26 -10.80
C ARG A 119 12.60 -33.82 -10.47
N LEU A 120 11.95 -33.11 -11.39
CA LEU A 120 10.56 -32.64 -11.26
C LEU A 120 9.74 -33.07 -12.49
N ARG A 121 9.37 -34.35 -12.52
CA ARG A 121 8.61 -34.96 -13.64
C ARG A 121 7.09 -34.86 -13.51
N ASP A 122 6.61 -34.71 -12.28
CA ASP A 122 5.19 -34.63 -11.98
C ASP A 122 4.73 -33.17 -12.12
N ARG A 123 3.95 -32.92 -13.16
CA ARG A 123 3.37 -31.61 -13.48
C ARG A 123 2.60 -31.02 -12.30
N GLN A 124 1.77 -31.81 -11.61
CA GLN A 124 0.97 -31.33 -10.48
C GLN A 124 1.87 -30.93 -9.29
N LYS A 125 2.97 -31.65 -9.06
CA LYS A 125 3.96 -31.25 -8.05
C LYS A 125 4.66 -29.95 -8.44
N ALA A 126 4.99 -29.76 -9.71
CA ALA A 126 5.58 -28.52 -10.21
C ALA A 126 4.64 -27.33 -10.02
N GLU A 127 3.39 -27.45 -10.46
CA GLU A 127 2.37 -26.40 -10.34
C GLU A 127 2.10 -26.04 -8.87
N ARG A 128 2.03 -27.02 -7.96
CA ARG A 128 1.88 -26.76 -6.52
C ARG A 128 3.07 -25.99 -5.93
N ARG A 129 4.30 -26.29 -6.35
CA ARG A 129 5.49 -25.55 -5.91
C ARG A 129 5.46 -24.13 -6.43
N ILE A 130 5.17 -23.94 -7.71
CA ILE A 130 5.06 -22.61 -8.34
C ILE A 130 3.99 -21.78 -7.62
N ARG A 131 2.80 -22.34 -7.35
CA ARG A 131 1.73 -21.62 -6.63
C ARG A 131 2.20 -21.16 -5.25
N ARG A 132 2.87 -22.02 -4.47
CA ARG A 132 3.42 -21.64 -3.15
C ARG A 132 4.49 -20.55 -3.25
N LEU A 133 5.33 -20.58 -4.30
CA LEU A 133 6.32 -19.52 -4.54
C LEU A 133 5.62 -18.18 -4.84
N LEU A 134 4.60 -18.19 -5.70
CA LEU A 134 3.83 -16.98 -6.03
C LEU A 134 3.08 -16.43 -4.80
N GLU A 135 2.48 -17.29 -3.97
CA GLU A 135 1.81 -16.88 -2.73
C GLU A 135 2.77 -16.18 -1.75
N ARG A 136 3.97 -16.73 -1.55
CA ARG A 136 5.02 -16.14 -0.69
C ARG A 136 5.62 -14.85 -1.25
N ASN A 137 5.50 -14.65 -2.55
CA ASN A 137 6.00 -13.50 -3.29
C ASN A 137 4.86 -12.67 -3.89
N SER A 138 3.72 -12.56 -3.19
CA SER A 138 2.48 -11.95 -3.70
C SER A 138 2.65 -10.55 -4.30
N ARG A 139 3.59 -9.75 -3.79
CA ARG A 139 3.92 -8.41 -4.30
C ARG A 139 4.53 -8.41 -5.70
N ALA A 140 5.27 -9.46 -6.05
CA ALA A 140 5.91 -9.66 -7.34
C ALA A 140 5.12 -10.62 -8.25
N ALA A 141 4.31 -11.51 -7.66
CA ALA A 141 3.61 -12.57 -8.37
C ALA A 141 2.76 -12.08 -9.55
N SER A 142 2.12 -10.92 -9.44
CA SER A 142 1.31 -10.33 -10.52
C SER A 142 2.13 -9.89 -11.74
N LEU A 143 3.46 -9.80 -11.62
CA LEU A 143 4.37 -9.42 -12.70
C LEU A 143 4.94 -10.63 -13.45
N PHE A 144 4.63 -11.86 -13.01
CA PHE A 144 5.10 -13.08 -13.64
C PHE A 144 3.94 -13.85 -14.26
N THR A 145 4.16 -14.35 -15.49
CA THR A 145 3.36 -15.44 -16.06
C THR A 145 4.24 -16.67 -16.11
N VAL A 146 3.86 -17.73 -15.39
CA VAL A 146 4.64 -18.98 -15.31
C VAL A 146 3.84 -20.11 -15.95
N THR A 147 4.41 -20.73 -16.97
CA THR A 147 3.83 -21.87 -17.67
C THR A 147 4.67 -23.12 -17.42
N VAL A 148 3.99 -24.26 -17.25
CA VAL A 148 4.64 -25.59 -17.18
C VAL A 148 4.31 -26.32 -18.47
N THR A 149 5.34 -26.72 -19.21
CA THR A 149 5.23 -27.50 -20.45
C THR A 149 5.87 -28.86 -20.23
N GLU A 150 5.27 -29.90 -20.82
CA GLU A 150 5.84 -31.25 -20.84
C GLU A 150 6.67 -31.41 -22.11
N THR A 151 7.88 -31.96 -21.97
CA THR A 151 8.71 -32.33 -23.12
C THR A 151 8.34 -33.76 -23.52
N ALA A 152 8.02 -33.97 -24.80
CA ALA A 152 7.68 -35.28 -25.37
C ALA A 152 8.83 -36.28 -25.30
#